data_AF-A0A6M5Z7J3-F1
#
_entry.id   AF-A0A6M5Z7J3-F1
#
_cell.length_a   1.000
_cell.length_b   1.000
_cell.length_c   1.000
_cell.angle_alpha   90.00
_cell.angle_beta   90.00
_cell.angle_gamma   90.00
#
_symmetry.space_group_name_H-M   'P 1'
#
loop_
_entity.id
_entity.type
_entity.pdbx_description
1 polymer ?
#
loop_
_entity_poly.entity_id
_entity_poly.type
_entity_poly.pdbx_seq_one_letter_code
_entity_poly.pdbx_strand_id
1 'polypeptide(L)'
;MPPLYHDPHFTFRFADDRIIPRIHQEGIEAGRRVSVFRLDPVTGGQLNLIASATAGEGGWVDLSEPMMVRAGDGFVAVPEEGT
;
A
#
# COMPACT_ATOMS: atom_id res chain seq x y z
N MET A 1 -9.48 -28.45 -1.99
CA MET A 1 -9.23 -27.29 -1.13
C MET A 1 -9.90 -26.10 -1.79
N PRO A 2 -10.76 -25.33 -1.10
CA PRO A 2 -11.21 -24.05 -1.63
C PRO A 2 -9.99 -23.11 -1.73
N PRO A 3 -9.91 -22.25 -2.75
CA PRO A 3 -8.86 -21.24 -2.80
C PRO A 3 -8.96 -20.36 -1.55
N LEU A 4 -7.84 -20.20 -0.84
CA LEU A 4 -7.74 -19.20 0.21
C LEU A 4 -7.83 -17.84 -0.50
N TYR A 5 -8.75 -16.99 -0.05
CA TYR A 5 -8.82 -15.62 -0.53
C TYR A 5 -7.54 -14.91 -0.14
N HIS A 6 -6.68 -14.64 -1.12
CA HIS A 6 -5.56 -13.72 -0.96
C HIS A 6 -6.11 -12.34 -1.32
N ASP A 7 -6.13 -11.42 -0.36
CA ASP A 7 -6.34 -10.02 -0.66
C ASP A 7 -5.00 -9.46 -1.16
N PRO A 8 -4.85 -9.11 -2.45
CA PRO A 8 -3.61 -8.57 -2.97
C PRO A 8 -3.39 -7.11 -2.52
N HIS A 9 -4.36 -6.51 -1.81
CA HIS A 9 -4.35 -5.10 -1.45
C HIS A 9 -4.33 -4.90 0.05
N PHE A 10 -3.31 -4.21 0.54
CA PHE A 10 -3.23 -3.84 1.95
C PHE A 10 -3.77 -2.42 2.16
N THR A 11 -4.85 -2.32 2.94
CA THR A 11 -5.44 -1.03 3.35
C THR A 11 -4.88 -0.58 4.70
N PHE A 12 -4.40 0.66 4.75
CA PHE A 12 -3.85 1.27 5.96
C PHE A 12 -4.68 2.48 6.36
N ARG A 13 -5.08 2.56 7.63
CA ARG A 13 -5.74 3.72 8.24
C ARG A 13 -5.10 4.04 9.57
N PHE A 14 -4.99 5.33 9.88
CA PHE A 14 -4.34 5.78 11.10
C PHE A 14 -5.25 6.72 11.89
N ALA A 15 -5.28 6.54 13.21
CA ALA A 15 -6.05 7.40 14.11
C ALA A 15 -5.35 8.76 14.34
N ASP A 16 -4.05 8.83 14.08
CA ASP A 16 -3.19 10.00 14.24
C ASP A 16 -2.41 10.26 12.96
N ASP A 17 -1.89 11.47 12.82
CA ASP A 17 -0.97 11.82 11.75
C ASP A 17 0.29 10.93 11.80
N ARG A 18 0.68 10.37 10.65
CA ARG A 18 1.88 9.55 10.51
C ARG A 18 2.70 9.92 9.29
N ILE A 19 4.01 9.91 9.46
CA ILE A 19 4.97 9.90 8.36
C ILE A 19 5.35 8.44 8.10
N ILE A 20 5.10 7.97 6.88
CA ILE A 20 5.33 6.59 6.46
C ILE A 20 6.49 6.58 5.46
N PRO A 21 7.68 6.09 5.85
CA PRO A 21 8.82 5.98 4.94
C PRO A 21 8.80 4.67 4.13
N ARG A 22 8.18 3.62 4.66
CA ARG A 22 8.11 2.30 4.04
C ARG A 22 6.89 1.52 4.52
N ILE A 23 6.46 0.56 3.72
CA ILE A 23 5.28 -0.28 3.96
C ILE A 23 5.71 -1.75 3.85
N HIS A 24 5.20 -2.61 4.72
CA HIS A 24 5.40 -4.05 4.58
C HIS A 24 4.15 -4.67 3.95
N GLN A 25 4.34 -5.44 2.88
CA GLN A 25 3.31 -6.25 2.25
C GLN A 25 3.74 -7.70 2.28
N GLU A 26 2.92 -8.55 2.89
CA GLU A 26 3.22 -9.97 2.95
C GLU A 26 3.01 -10.62 1.59
N GLY A 27 3.94 -11.50 1.18
CA GLY A 27 3.82 -12.29 -0.04
C GLY A 27 4.11 -11.55 -1.35
N ILE A 28 4.58 -10.30 -1.30
CA ILE A 28 5.04 -9.58 -2.51
C ILE A 28 6.50 -9.96 -2.85
N GLU A 29 6.73 -10.28 -4.11
CA GLU A 29 8.07 -10.60 -4.62
C GLU A 29 8.96 -9.34 -4.72
N ALA A 30 10.24 -9.50 -4.41
CA ALA A 30 11.22 -8.44 -4.62
C ALA A 30 11.30 -8.07 -6.12
N GLY A 31 11.45 -6.78 -6.42
CA GLY A 31 11.40 -6.24 -7.78
C GLY A 31 10.00 -5.94 -8.28
N ARG A 32 8.94 -6.37 -7.59
CA ARG A 32 7.56 -6.07 -7.98
C ARG A 32 7.23 -4.60 -7.76
N ARG A 33 6.62 -3.97 -8.75
CA ARG A 33 6.15 -2.59 -8.64
C ARG A 33 4.89 -2.52 -7.80
N VAL A 34 4.84 -1.51 -6.94
CA VAL A 34 3.73 -1.21 -6.05
C VAL A 34 3.26 0.21 -6.32
N SER A 35 1.97 0.33 -6.57
CA SER A 35 1.27 1.61 -6.65
C SER A 35 0.55 1.89 -5.34
N VAL A 36 0.74 3.07 -4.78
CA VAL A 36 0.10 3.50 -3.53
C VAL A 36 -0.92 4.57 -3.86
N PHE A 37 -2.18 4.32 -3.48
CA PHE A 37 -3.29 5.22 -3.75
C PHE A 37 -3.90 5.73 -2.47
N ARG A 38 -4.35 6.99 -2.48
CA ARG A 38 -5.13 7.52 -1.35
C ARG A 38 -6.50 6.84 -1.30
N LEU A 39 -7.05 6.68 -0.10
CA LEU A 39 -8.41 6.23 0.09
C LEU A 39 -9.33 7.40 0.43
N ASP A 40 -10.56 7.32 -0.06
CA ASP A 40 -11.64 8.17 0.40
C ASP A 40 -11.96 7.81 1.86
N PRO A 41 -11.95 8.79 2.79
CA PRO A 41 -12.13 8.50 4.19
C PRO A 41 -13.55 8.02 4.52
N VAL A 42 -14.55 8.38 3.71
CA VAL A 42 -15.98 8.08 3.93
C VAL A 42 -16.38 6.75 3.29
N THR A 43 -16.01 6.54 2.03
CA THR A 43 -16.43 5.37 1.23
C THR A 43 -15.41 4.25 1.25
N GLY A 44 -14.14 4.56 1.53
CA GLY A 44 -13.03 3.61 1.36
C GLY A 44 -12.65 3.34 -0.09
N GLY A 45 -13.23 4.09 -1.05
CA GLY A 45 -12.87 3.98 -2.45
C GLY A 45 -11.44 4.48 -2.72
N GLN A 46 -10.81 3.91 -3.74
CA GLN A 46 -9.50 4.35 -4.23
C GLN A 46 -9.61 5.70 -4.94
N LEU A 47 -8.78 6.66 -4.54
CA LEU A 47 -8.67 7.98 -5.15
C LEU A 47 -7.41 8.02 -6.05
N ASN A 48 -6.63 9.10 -5.95
CA ASN A 48 -5.46 9.32 -6.79
C ASN A 48 -4.25 8.47 -6.34
N LEU A 49 -3.38 8.16 -7.31
CA LEU A 49 -2.04 7.64 -7.06
C LEU A 49 -1.23 8.73 -6.33
N ILE A 50 -0.55 8.34 -5.25
CA ILE A 50 0.24 9.24 -4.40
C ILE A 50 1.71 8.83 -4.30
N ALA A 51 2.03 7.56 -4.53
CA ALA A 51 3.41 7.10 -4.65
C ALA A 51 3.49 5.85 -5.53
N SER A 52 4.65 5.62 -6.12
CA SER A 52 5.02 4.36 -6.76
C SER A 52 6.37 3.91 -6.22
N ALA A 53 6.51 2.64 -5.89
CA ALA A 53 7.74 2.08 -5.33
C ALA A 53 7.94 0.66 -5.84
N THR A 54 9.11 0.10 -5.53
CA THR A 54 9.44 -1.29 -5.85
C THR A 54 9.62 -2.04 -4.54
N ALA A 55 9.01 -3.22 -4.44
CA ALA A 55 9.22 -4.11 -3.31
C ALA A 55 10.68 -4.57 -3.29
N GLY A 56 11.32 -4.44 -2.13
CA GLY A 56 12.58 -5.05 -1.81
C GLY A 56 12.40 -6.41 -1.15
N GLU A 57 13.48 -6.88 -0.53
CA GLU A 57 13.52 -8.16 0.16
C GLU A 57 12.54 -8.22 1.34
N GLY A 58 11.95 -9.40 1.54
CA GLY A 58 11.03 -9.65 2.64
C GLY A 58 9.75 -8.82 2.59
N GLY A 59 9.34 -8.33 1.41
CA GLY A 59 8.08 -7.61 1.23
C GLY A 59 8.07 -6.16 1.70
N TRP A 60 9.25 -5.60 2.03
CA TRP A 60 9.37 -4.18 2.35
C TRP A 60 9.33 -3.33 1.08
N VAL A 61 8.52 -2.28 1.10
CA VAL A 61 8.39 -1.31 0.01
C VAL A 61 8.88 0.03 0.54
N ASP A 62 10.10 0.42 0.17
CA ASP A 62 10.68 1.71 0.53
C ASP A 62 10.17 2.79 -0.44
N LEU A 63 9.58 3.86 0.11
CA LEU A 63 9.11 4.99 -0.67
C LEU A 63 10.28 5.93 -0.96
N SER A 64 10.34 6.49 -2.18
CA SER A 64 11.39 7.46 -2.53
C SER A 64 11.33 8.73 -1.67
N GLU A 65 10.12 9.10 -1.25
CA GLU A 65 9.87 10.17 -0.29
C GLU A 65 8.88 9.66 0.76
N PRO A 66 9.10 9.93 2.06
CA PRO A 66 8.12 9.57 3.09
C PRO A 66 6.79 10.27 2.85
N MET A 67 5.70 9.51 2.92
CA MET A 67 4.36 10.06 2.75
C MET A 67 3.76 10.48 4.09
N MET A 68 3.06 11.63 4.13
CA MET A 68 2.24 12.03 5.27
C MET A 68 0.83 11.47 5.13
N VAL A 69 0.35 10.75 6.14
CA VAL A 69 -1.04 10.31 6.26
C VAL A 69 -1.65 11.04 7.44
N ARG A 70 -2.77 11.74 7.23
CA ARG A 70 -3.45 12.45 8.31
C ARG A 70 -4.34 11.52 9.12
N ALA A 71 -4.63 11.92 10.36
CA ALA A 71 -5.63 11.26 11.19
C ALA A 71 -6.95 11.08 10.43
N GLY A 72 -7.49 9.85 10.41
CA GLY A 72 -8.73 9.50 9.73
C GLY A 72 -8.59 9.20 8.23
N ASP A 73 -7.46 9.54 7.62
CA ASP A 73 -7.15 9.17 6.24
C ASP A 73 -6.62 7.73 6.14
N GLY A 74 -6.50 7.26 4.91
CA GLY A 74 -5.84 6.00 4.61
C GLY A 74 -5.28 5.95 3.20
N PHE A 75 -4.56 4.88 2.93
CA PHE A 75 -4.08 4.53 1.60
C PHE A 75 -4.17 3.03 1.39
N VAL A 76 -4.11 2.62 0.12
CA VAL A 76 -3.99 1.22 -0.28
C VAL A 76 -2.71 1.04 -1.09
N ALA A 77 -1.97 -0.02 -0.78
CA ALA A 77 -0.82 -0.43 -1.57
C ALA A 77 -1.23 -1.59 -2.48
N VAL A 78 -0.99 -1.44 -3.78
CA VAL A 78 -1.42 -2.36 -4.82
C VAL A 78 -0.18 -2.84 -5.57
N PRO A 79 0.21 -4.13 -5.48
CA PRO A 79 1.17 -4.68 -6.41
C PRO A 79 0.59 -4.62 -7.82
N GLU A 80 1.38 -4.21 -8.82
CA GLU A 80 0.98 -4.38 -10.22
C GLU A 80 0.68 -5.87 -10.47
N GLU A 81 -0.11 -6.26 -11.46
CA GLU A 81 -0.24 -7.67 -11.81
C GLU A 81 0.99 -8.13 -12.62
N GLY A 82 1.34 -9.41 -12.48
CA GLY A 82 2.50 -9.99 -13.17
C GLY A 82 1.99 -10.47 -14.52
N THR A 83 2.58 -9.97 -15.59
CA THR A 83 2.36 -10.52 -16.93
C THR A 83 2.72 -11.99 -17.00
#